data_AF-A0A931FRT0-F1
#
_entry.id   AF-A0A931FRT0-F1
#
_cell.length_a   1.000
_cell.length_b   1.000
_cell.length_c   1.000
_cell.angle_alpha   90.00
_cell.angle_beta   90.00
_cell.angle_gamma   90.00
#
_symmetry.space_group_name_H-M   'P 1'
#
loop_
_entity.id
_entity.type
_entity.pdbx_description
1 polymer ?
#
loop_
_entity_poly.entity_id
_entity_poly.type
_entity_poly.pdbx_seq_one_letter_code
_entity_poly.pdbx_strand_id
1 'polypeptide(L)'
;MTFQNLIYEAELGLNLENPYEKSRLTEVIDEISEQEHSAGRPLLSALVRVKGQKNQGDNFFRLCERLGYGPWKDLKRDNKFIEDQREACREFWQDTSNFSSYL
;
A
#
# COMPACT_ATOMS: atom_id res chain seq x y z
N MET A 1 6.46 -1.12 -7.96
CA MET A 1 6.04 0.28 -8.13
C MET A 1 6.51 1.06 -6.90
N THR A 2 7.04 2.26 -7.05
CA THR A 2 7.46 3.14 -5.93
C THR A 2 6.42 4.24 -5.76
N PHE A 3 6.34 4.87 -4.58
CA PHE A 3 5.50 6.06 -4.33
C PHE A 3 5.64 7.12 -5.44
N GLN A 4 6.88 7.31 -5.90
CA GLN A 4 7.21 8.28 -6.94
C GLN A 4 6.56 7.93 -8.28
N ASN A 5 6.58 6.66 -8.69
CA ASN A 5 5.95 6.24 -9.94
C ASN A 5 4.42 6.34 -9.89
N LEU A 6 3.79 6.01 -8.76
CA LEU A 6 2.34 6.11 -8.60
C LEU A 6 1.86 7.56 -8.80
N ILE A 7 2.57 8.54 -8.21
CA ILE A 7 2.22 9.96 -8.32
C ILE A 7 2.42 10.50 -9.72
N TYR A 8 3.51 10.09 -10.39
CA TYR A 8 3.77 10.50 -11.77
C TYR A 8 2.74 9.89 -12.73
N GLU A 9 2.38 8.62 -12.58
CA GLU A 9 1.38 7.95 -13.42
C GLU A 9 -0.04 8.47 -13.16
N ALA A 10 -0.37 8.80 -11.91
CA ALA A 10 -1.67 9.36 -11.53
C ALA A 10 -1.74 10.89 -11.64
N GLU A 11 -0.70 11.54 -12.16
CA GLU A 11 -0.59 13.01 -12.32
C GLU A 11 -0.96 13.81 -11.06
N LEU A 12 -0.71 13.26 -9.86
CA LEU A 12 -1.20 13.83 -8.59
C LEU A 12 -0.54 15.15 -8.19
N GLY A 13 0.50 15.59 -8.92
CA GLY A 13 1.18 16.88 -8.69
C GLY A 13 1.91 17.02 -7.35
N LEU A 14 2.10 15.93 -6.61
CA LEU A 14 2.70 15.92 -5.27
C LEU A 14 4.23 15.95 -5.32
N ASN A 15 4.82 16.86 -4.55
CA ASN A 15 6.27 16.93 -4.35
C ASN A 15 6.70 15.98 -3.23
N LEU A 16 7.22 14.81 -3.60
CA LEU A 16 7.74 13.83 -2.64
C LEU A 16 9.03 14.23 -1.92
N GLU A 17 9.69 15.31 -2.33
CA GLU A 17 10.81 15.89 -1.59
C GLU A 17 10.32 16.71 -0.40
N ASN A 18 9.06 17.15 -0.41
CA ASN A 18 8.41 17.80 0.72
C ASN A 18 7.92 16.74 1.72
N PRO A 19 8.46 16.69 2.96
CA PRO A 19 8.05 15.72 3.97
C PRO A 19 6.56 15.80 4.32
N TYR A 20 5.96 16.99 4.25
CA TYR A 20 4.54 17.21 4.55
C TYR A 20 3.63 16.56 3.51
N GLU A 21 3.90 16.79 2.22
CA GLU A 21 3.12 16.20 1.12
C GLU A 21 3.28 14.69 1.06
N LYS A 22 4.49 14.19 1.37
CA LYS A 22 4.75 12.76 1.53
C LYS A 22 3.94 12.14 2.67
N SER A 23 3.84 12.82 3.81
CA SER A 23 3.02 12.36 4.94
C SER A 23 1.56 12.28 4.55
N ARG A 24 1.03 13.34 3.91
CA ARG A 24 -0.36 13.42 3.49
C ARG A 24 -0.73 12.32 2.48
N LEU A 25 0.15 12.03 1.53
CA LEU A 25 -0.06 10.92 0.62
C LEU A 25 -0.09 9.57 1.35
N THR A 26 0.77 9.39 2.35
CA THR A 26 0.79 8.16 3.13
C THR A 26 -0.52 7.98 3.89
N GLU A 27 -1.04 9.04 4.51
CA GLU A 27 -2.35 9.03 5.17
C GLU A 27 -3.49 8.67 4.20
N VAL A 28 -3.53 9.29 3.02
CA VAL A 28 -4.57 8.98 2.00
C VAL A 28 -4.49 7.52 1.54
N ILE A 29 -3.29 6.98 1.34
CA ILE A 29 -3.12 5.57 0.94
C ILE A 29 -3.53 4.63 2.08
N ASP A 30 -3.24 4.99 3.33
CA ASP A 30 -3.68 4.23 4.50
C ASP A 30 -5.21 4.23 4.59
N GLU A 31 -5.87 5.39 4.44
CA GLU A 31 -7.34 5.49 4.41
C GLU A 31 -7.97 4.65 3.29
N ILE A 32 -7.44 4.73 2.07
CA ILE A 32 -7.90 3.90 0.95
C ILE A 32 -7.71 2.42 1.30
N SER A 33 -6.56 2.04 1.84
CA SER A 33 -6.28 0.65 2.21
C SER A 33 -7.22 0.13 3.32
N GLU A 34 -7.62 0.98 4.27
CA GLU A 34 -8.63 0.63 5.29
C GLU A 34 -10.02 0.39 4.69
N GLN A 35 -10.42 1.21 3.71
CA GLN A 35 -11.69 1.05 3.00
C GLN A 35 -11.69 -0.23 2.15
N GLU A 36 -10.60 -0.46 1.41
CA GLU A 36 -10.40 -1.67 0.61
C GLU A 36 -10.46 -2.93 1.49
N HIS A 37 -9.76 -2.93 2.62
CA HIS A 37 -9.81 -4.03 3.58
C HIS A 37 -11.22 -4.27 4.12
N SER A 38 -11.94 -3.20 4.48
CA SER A 38 -13.33 -3.28 4.95
C SER A 38 -14.27 -3.83 3.88
N ALA A 39 -13.96 -3.61 2.61
CA ALA A 39 -14.66 -4.18 1.45
C ALA A 39 -14.19 -5.60 1.07
N GLY A 40 -13.26 -6.20 1.83
CA GLY A 40 -12.70 -7.53 1.56
C GLY A 40 -11.66 -7.57 0.44
N ARG A 41 -11.11 -6.40 0.07
CA ARG A 41 -10.13 -6.23 -1.01
C ARG A 41 -8.70 -6.12 -0.45
N PRO A 42 -7.68 -6.41 -1.27
CA PRO A 42 -6.29 -6.35 -0.84
C PRO A 42 -5.78 -4.91 -0.64
N LEU A 43 -4.84 -4.75 0.28
CA LEU A 43 -4.27 -3.45 0.66
C LEU A 43 -3.41 -2.86 -0.47
N LEU A 44 -3.83 -1.74 -1.05
CA LEU A 44 -3.05 -1.02 -2.06
C LEU A 44 -1.68 -0.58 -1.53
N SER A 45 -1.59 -0.24 -0.24
CA SER A 45 -0.33 0.08 0.44
C SER A 45 0.74 -1.03 0.33
N ALA A 46 0.35 -2.30 0.10
CA ALA A 46 1.28 -3.43 -0.09
C ALA A 46 2.14 -3.29 -1.36
N LEU A 47 1.63 -2.62 -2.39
CA LEU A 47 2.34 -2.39 -3.66
C LEU A 47 3.30 -1.21 -3.62
N VAL A 48 3.12 -0.30 -2.65
CA VAL A 48 3.79 0.99 -2.65
C VAL A 48 5.14 0.89 -1.96
N ARG A 49 6.26 0.93 -2.69
CA ARG A 49 7.60 0.87 -2.07
C ARG A 49 8.17 2.25 -1.76
N VAL A 50 8.82 2.41 -0.61
CA VAL A 50 9.62 3.59 -0.28
C VAL A 50 10.99 3.48 -0.95
N LYS A 51 11.37 4.49 -1.73
CA LYS A 51 12.67 4.56 -2.41
C LYS A 51 13.80 4.53 -1.37
N GLY A 52 14.78 3.64 -1.54
CA GLY A 52 15.92 3.50 -0.63
C GLY A 52 15.73 2.53 0.53
N GLN A 53 14.55 1.94 0.70
CA GLN A 53 14.34 0.83 1.64
C GLN A 53 14.17 -0.50 0.90
N LYS A 54 14.79 -1.56 1.41
CA LYS A 54 14.65 -2.92 0.86
C LYS A 54 13.21 -3.44 0.97
N ASN A 55 12.51 -3.06 2.03
CA ASN A 55 11.16 -3.52 2.37
C ASN A 55 10.17 -2.34 2.47
N GLN A 56 8.89 -2.68 2.69
CA GLN A 56 7.85 -1.72 3.04
C GLN A 56 8.25 -0.89 4.26
N GLY A 57 7.81 0.37 4.31
CA GLY A 57 8.07 1.24 5.46
C GLY A 57 7.29 0.80 6.70
N ASP A 58 7.70 1.25 7.89
CA ASP A 58 7.06 0.86 9.16
C ASP A 58 5.56 1.16 9.21
N ASN A 59 5.10 2.19 8.49
CA ASN A 59 3.69 2.57 8.44
C ASN A 59 2.80 1.45 7.88
N PHE A 60 3.25 0.73 6.85
CA PHE A 60 2.50 -0.40 6.28
C PHE A 60 2.23 -1.49 7.33
N PHE A 61 3.25 -1.91 8.08
CA PHE A 61 3.06 -2.94 9.10
C PHE A 61 2.20 -2.47 10.27
N ARG A 62 2.29 -1.19 10.63
CA ARG A 62 1.41 -0.59 11.64
C ARG A 62 -0.04 -0.55 11.17
N LEU A 63 -0.27 -0.29 9.89
CA LEU A 63 -1.59 -0.40 9.29
C LEU A 63 -2.10 -1.85 9.36
N CYS A 64 -1.28 -2.83 8.96
CA CYS A 64 -1.66 -4.25 9.07
C CYS A 64 -1.98 -4.66 10.52
N GLU A 65 -1.24 -4.16 11.50
CA GLU A 65 -1.54 -4.40 12.92
C GLU A 65 -2.89 -3.78 13.32
N ARG A 66 -3.18 -2.54 12.91
CA ARG A 66 -4.48 -1.88 13.16
C ARG A 66 -5.65 -2.63 12.53
N LEU A 67 -5.42 -3.27 11.38
CA LEU A 67 -6.41 -4.08 10.66
C LEU A 67 -6.54 -5.51 11.21
N GLY A 68 -5.74 -5.89 12.21
CA GLY A 68 -5.86 -7.18 12.88
C GLY A 68 -5.07 -8.34 12.27
N TYR A 69 -4.11 -8.07 11.37
CA TYR A 69 -3.24 -9.11 10.80
C TYR A 69 -2.21 -9.66 11.80
N GLY A 70 -1.95 -8.94 12.88
CA GLY A 70 -1.02 -9.34 13.95
C GLY A 70 0.01 -8.26 14.30
N PRO A 71 0.93 -8.55 15.24
CA PRO A 71 1.89 -7.56 15.71
C PRO A 71 2.82 -7.06 14.61
N TRP A 72 2.94 -5.75 14.43
CA TRP A 72 3.66 -5.16 13.29
C TRP A 72 5.14 -5.58 13.21
N LYS A 73 5.78 -5.81 14.36
CA LYS A 73 7.18 -6.24 14.45
C LYS A 73 7.39 -7.65 13.93
N ASP A 74 6.40 -8.53 14.13
CA ASP A 74 6.44 -9.91 13.68
C ASP A 74 6.13 -9.98 12.18
N LEU A 75 5.11 -9.25 11.73
CA LEU A 75 4.81 -9.07 10.31
C LEU A 75 6.01 -8.51 9.51
N LYS A 76 6.78 -7.58 10.11
CA LYS A 76 7.99 -7.03 9.48
C LYS A 76 9.13 -8.03 9.33
N ARG A 77 9.19 -9.04 10.21
CA ARG A 77 10.20 -10.11 10.14
C ARG A 77 9.78 -11.22 9.17
N ASP A 78 8.48 -11.30 8.89
CA ASP A 78 7.93 -12.23 7.92
C ASP A 78 8.03 -11.65 6.50
N ASN A 79 9.07 -12.03 5.77
CA ASN A 79 9.21 -11.65 4.36
C ASN A 79 8.12 -12.28 3.49
N LYS A 80 7.55 -13.42 3.90
CA LYS A 80 6.50 -14.11 3.13
C LYS A 80 5.20 -13.31 3.19
N PHE A 81 4.86 -12.76 4.36
CA PHE A 81 3.67 -11.91 4.52
C PHE A 81 3.60 -10.77 3.48
N ILE A 82 4.71 -10.04 3.28
CA ILE A 82 4.75 -8.92 2.34
C ILE A 82 4.55 -9.40 0.89
N GLU A 83 5.19 -10.52 0.53
CA GLU A 83 5.06 -11.07 -0.82
C GLU A 83 3.64 -11.60 -1.06
N ASP A 84 3.04 -12.29 -0.10
CA ASP A 84 1.66 -12.77 -0.16
C ASP A 84 0.67 -11.60 -0.31
N GLN A 85 0.86 -10.50 0.42
CA GLN A 85 0.02 -9.29 0.27
C GLN A 85 0.19 -8.62 -1.11
N ARG A 86 1.41 -8.62 -1.66
CA ARG A 86 1.68 -8.08 -3.00
C ARG A 86 1.07 -8.94 -4.09
N GLU A 87 1.14 -10.25 -3.93
CA GLU A 87 0.56 -11.21 -4.87
C GLU A 87 -0.95 -11.09 -4.87
N ALA A 88 -1.60 -11.12 -3.70
CA ALA A 88 -3.04 -10.90 -3.58
C ALA A 88 -3.50 -9.58 -4.22
N CYS A 89 -2.74 -8.50 -4.00
CA CYS A 89 -3.04 -7.21 -4.63
C CYS A 89 -2.87 -7.25 -6.16
N ARG A 90 -1.85 -7.94 -6.67
CA ARG A 90 -1.66 -8.10 -8.12
C ARG A 90 -2.76 -8.96 -8.73
N GLU A 91 -3.08 -10.10 -8.14
CA GLU A 91 -4.12 -11.01 -8.65
C GLU A 91 -5.47 -10.30 -8.73
N PHE A 92 -5.85 -9.56 -7.69
CA PHE A 92 -7.13 -8.84 -7.65
C PHE A 92 -7.23 -7.74 -8.70
N TRP A 93 -6.17 -6.91 -8.85
CA TRP A 93 -6.20 -5.76 -9.75
C TRP A 93 -5.75 -6.06 -11.18
N GLN A 94 -5.10 -7.20 -11.44
CA GLN A 94 -4.85 -7.69 -12.80
C GLN A 94 -6.09 -8.31 -13.43
N ASP A 95 -7.08 -8.71 -12.63
CA ASP A 95 -8.38 -9.11 -13.13
C ASP A 95 -9.11 -7.88 -13.71
N THR A 96 -9.23 -7.86 -15.02
CA THR A 96 -9.88 -6.79 -15.80
C THR A 96 -11.34 -6.59 -15.39
N SER A 97 -12.02 -7.61 -14.87
CA SER A 97 -13.39 -7.52 -14.37
C SER A 97 -13.49 -6.71 -13.07
N ASN A 98 -12.52 -6.90 -12.16
CA ASN A 98 -12.45 -6.11 -10.92
C ASN A 98 -12.06 -4.67 -11.22
N PHE A 99 -11.07 -4.48 -12.12
CA PHE A 99 -10.63 -3.15 -12.53
C PHE A 99 -11.75 -2.30 -13.14
N SER A 100 -12.62 -2.91 -13.96
CA SER A 100 -13.73 -2.20 -14.62
C SER A 100 -14.99 -2.02 -13.77
N SER A 101 -15.15 -2.79 -12.69
CA SER A 101 -16.34 -2.72 -11.83
C SER A 101 -16.24 -1.67 -10.71
N TYR A 102 -15.04 -1.17 -10.43
CA TYR A 102 -14.76 -0.29 -9.28
C TYR A 102 -14.08 1.03 -9.67
N LEU A 103 -14.19 1.41 -10.95
CA LEU A 103 -13.72 2.66 -11.53
C LEU A 103 -14.87 3.67 -11.68
#